data_AF-I4F4Y4-F1
#
_entry.id   AF-I4F4Y4-F1
#
_cell.length_a   1.000
_cell.length_b   1.000
_cell.length_c   1.000
_cell.angle_alpha   90.00
_cell.angle_beta   90.00
_cell.angle_gamma   90.00
#
_symmetry.space_group_name_H-M   'P 1'
#
loop_
_entity.id
_entity.type
_entity.pdbx_description
1 polymer ?
#
loop_
_entity_poly.entity_id
_entity_poly.type
_entity_poly.pdbx_seq_one_letter_code
_entity_poly.pdbx_strand_id
1 'polypeptide(L)'
;MDDILDWLRGPGLDALLIILGAVLLARFVSWLGGRITDRIDAHATGSDALVRSEAAKHRHSLTQVLTWAAIVMIWSVTIFFVLERLGVPVTGLVAPATVLGVGLGFGAQRVVGDVLAGFFLITERQYGFGDVVAIQVVGGGDPAEGTVEDVNLRITRLRSVNGEVVIVPNGQIVKVVNLSRDWARAVVDVPVPATTDVNRVQEVLREVGKRAFDDERLHRLLLDEPSVMGVESLALDEVNLRIVARTLPGKQFEVGRDLRARVALALSREGVSLRATAAQDDVQDEALAEDRARSGGRA
;
A
#
# COMPACT_ATOMS: atom_id res chain seq x y z
N MET A 1 9.43 16.24 68.05
CA MET A 1 8.73 14.97 67.73
C MET A 1 7.40 15.26 67.05
N ASP A 2 6.75 16.38 67.40
CA ASP A 2 5.48 16.82 66.83
C ASP A 2 5.58 17.23 65.34
N ASP A 3 6.65 17.91 64.91
CA ASP A 3 6.88 18.24 63.48
C ASP A 3 6.93 17.01 62.55
N ILE A 4 7.47 15.88 63.05
CA ILE A 4 7.55 14.63 62.29
C ILE A 4 6.17 13.98 62.20
N LEU A 5 5.37 14.06 63.27
CA LEU A 5 4.02 13.49 63.34
C LEU A 5 3.00 14.29 62.52
N ASP A 6 3.13 15.61 62.46
CA ASP A 6 2.28 16.48 61.63
C ASP A 6 2.63 16.36 60.14
N TRP A 7 3.92 16.21 59.82
CA TRP A 7 4.35 15.88 58.45
C TRP A 7 3.90 14.47 58.02
N LEU A 8 3.95 13.48 58.91
CA LEU A 8 3.46 12.13 58.62
C LEU A 8 1.95 12.09 58.38
N ARG A 9 1.17 12.90 59.10
CA ARG A 9 -0.30 12.92 59.01
C ARG A 9 -0.85 13.67 57.80
N GLY A 10 -0.16 14.69 57.31
CA GLY A 10 -0.59 15.45 56.14
C GLY A 10 0.11 14.97 54.85
N PRO A 11 1.27 15.55 54.49
CA PRO A 11 1.98 15.22 53.25
C PRO A 11 2.35 13.74 53.09
N GLY A 12 2.76 13.08 54.18
CA GLY A 12 3.12 11.67 54.17
C GLY A 12 1.94 10.74 53.89
N LEU A 13 0.79 11.02 54.50
CA LEU A 13 -0.45 10.26 54.29
C LEU A 13 -0.97 10.44 52.86
N ASP A 14 -0.97 11.67 52.33
CA ASP A 14 -1.38 11.95 50.95
C ASP A 14 -0.51 11.20 49.94
N ALA A 15 0.81 11.23 50.12
CA ALA A 15 1.74 10.49 49.26
C ALA A 15 1.51 8.97 49.36
N LEU A 16 1.26 8.45 50.58
CA LEU A 16 0.94 7.04 50.80
C LEU A 16 -0.37 6.64 50.10
N LEU A 17 -1.42 7.47 50.17
CA LEU A 17 -2.69 7.23 49.50
C LEU A 17 -2.56 7.24 47.98
N ILE A 18 -1.76 8.16 47.43
CA ILE A 18 -1.46 8.22 45.99
C ILE A 18 -0.73 6.94 45.55
N ILE A 19 0.29 6.50 46.29
CA ILE A 19 1.03 5.27 46.00
C ILE A 19 0.10 4.05 46.10
N LEU A 20 -0.74 3.98 47.14
CA LEU A 20 -1.69 2.89 47.31
C LEU A 20 -2.70 2.84 46.15
N GLY A 21 -3.25 3.98 45.76
CA GLY A 21 -4.14 4.12 44.61
C GLY A 21 -3.47 3.68 43.31
N ALA A 22 -2.22 4.10 43.07
CA ALA A 22 -1.44 3.70 41.91
C ALA A 22 -1.16 2.19 41.88
N VAL A 23 -0.83 1.58 43.02
CA VAL A 23 -0.61 0.13 43.14
C VAL A 23 -1.91 -0.63 42.85
N LEU A 24 -3.05 -0.18 43.38
CA LEU A 24 -4.35 -0.78 43.11
C LEU A 24 -4.73 -0.65 41.63
N LEU A 25 -4.50 0.52 41.02
CA LEU A 25 -4.75 0.75 39.61
C LEU A 25 -3.83 -0.10 38.72
N ALA A 26 -2.54 -0.18 39.03
CA ALA A 26 -1.59 -1.02 38.30
C ALA A 26 -1.96 -2.51 38.41
N ARG A 27 -2.35 -2.97 39.61
CA ARG A 27 -2.88 -4.32 39.84
C ARG A 27 -4.15 -4.57 39.02
N PHE A 28 -5.05 -3.61 38.97
CA PHE A 28 -6.28 -3.70 38.16
C PHE A 28 -5.96 -3.77 36.66
N VAL A 29 -5.03 -2.96 36.16
CA VAL A 29 -4.59 -2.99 34.76
C VAL A 29 -3.92 -4.31 34.41
N SER A 30 -3.01 -4.82 35.27
CA SER A 30 -2.38 -6.14 35.07
C SER A 30 -3.41 -7.28 35.10
N TRP A 31 -4.37 -7.22 36.03
CA TRP A 31 -5.45 -8.18 36.11
C TRP A 31 -6.35 -8.15 34.86
N LEU A 32 -6.68 -6.96 34.37
CA LEU A 32 -7.50 -6.78 33.17
C LEU A 32 -6.78 -7.28 31.91
N GLY A 33 -5.48 -6.97 31.79
CA GLY A 33 -4.62 -7.50 30.71
C GLY A 33 -4.58 -9.02 30.71
N GLY A 34 -4.36 -9.64 31.89
CA GLY A 34 -4.41 -11.09 32.05
C GLY A 34 -5.79 -11.68 31.69
N ARG A 35 -6.87 -11.05 32.14
CA ARG A 35 -8.24 -11.49 31.84
C ARG A 35 -8.56 -11.42 30.34
N ILE A 36 -8.07 -10.40 29.64
CA ILE A 36 -8.25 -10.27 28.19
C ILE A 36 -7.49 -11.40 27.47
N THR A 37 -6.25 -11.67 27.88
CA THR A 37 -5.46 -12.80 27.38
C THR A 37 -6.17 -14.13 27.62
N ASP A 38 -6.60 -14.41 28.85
CA ASP A 38 -7.26 -15.67 29.22
C ASP A 38 -8.57 -15.88 28.44
N ARG A 39 -9.30 -14.81 28.14
CA ARG A 39 -10.52 -14.87 27.30
C ARG A 39 -10.22 -15.16 25.83
N ILE A 40 -9.09 -14.68 25.31
CA ILE A 40 -8.62 -14.96 23.95
C ILE A 40 -8.20 -16.43 23.85
N ASP A 41 -7.56 -16.97 24.89
CA ASP A 41 -7.14 -18.38 24.95
C ASP A 41 -8.31 -19.35 25.18
N ALA A 42 -9.33 -18.96 25.95
CA ALA A 42 -10.50 -19.79 26.21
C ALA A 42 -11.39 -20.04 24.97
N HIS A 43 -11.31 -19.20 23.93
CA HIS A 43 -11.98 -19.43 22.64
C HIS A 43 -11.11 -20.22 21.62
N ALA A 44 -9.91 -20.67 22.02
CA ALA A 44 -8.96 -21.31 21.11
C ALA A 44 -9.06 -22.86 21.08
N THR A 45 -9.98 -23.49 21.81
CA THR A 45 -10.07 -24.95 21.98
C THR A 45 -10.75 -25.71 20.82
N GLY A 46 -10.59 -25.27 19.56
CA GLY A 46 -11.20 -25.90 18.39
C GLY A 46 -10.32 -25.92 17.12
N SER A 47 -9.85 -27.13 16.75
CA SER A 47 -9.24 -27.59 15.49
C SER A 47 -8.69 -26.52 14.52
N ASP A 48 -7.42 -26.14 14.70
CA ASP A 48 -6.37 -25.89 13.67
C ASP A 48 -5.13 -25.31 14.36
N ALA A 49 -4.31 -26.19 14.94
CA ALA A 49 -3.34 -25.83 15.98
C ALA A 49 -2.11 -25.04 15.49
N LEU A 50 -1.75 -25.13 14.21
CA LEU A 50 -0.49 -24.55 13.71
C LEU A 50 -0.65 -23.08 13.26
N VAL A 51 -1.61 -22.78 12.39
CA VAL A 51 -1.87 -21.42 11.86
C VAL A 51 -2.43 -20.47 12.93
N ARG A 52 -3.16 -21.00 13.92
CA ARG A 52 -3.79 -20.19 14.98
C ARG A 52 -2.86 -19.90 16.16
N SER A 53 -1.77 -20.67 16.31
CA SER A 53 -0.76 -20.45 17.35
C SER A 53 0.01 -19.13 17.14
N GLU A 54 0.22 -18.72 15.89
CA GLU A 54 0.93 -17.49 15.56
C GLU A 54 0.08 -16.25 15.85
N ALA A 55 -1.20 -16.26 15.46
CA ALA A 55 -2.14 -15.18 15.76
C ALA A 55 -2.42 -15.01 17.27
N ALA A 56 -2.46 -16.12 18.03
CA ALA A 56 -2.58 -16.08 19.49
C ALA A 56 -1.31 -15.51 20.14
N LYS A 57 -0.12 -15.93 19.69
CA LYS A 57 1.17 -15.38 20.15
C LYS A 57 1.29 -13.88 19.87
N HIS A 58 0.87 -13.42 18.69
CA HIS A 58 0.88 -11.99 18.36
C HIS A 58 -0.05 -11.17 19.26
N ARG A 59 -1.26 -11.67 19.54
CA ARG A 59 -2.20 -11.00 20.46
C ARG A 59 -1.67 -10.95 21.89
N HIS A 60 -1.05 -12.03 22.36
CA HIS A 60 -0.44 -12.08 23.68
C HIS A 60 0.68 -11.02 23.83
N SER A 61 1.59 -10.95 22.86
CA SER A 61 2.68 -9.97 22.88
C SER A 61 2.16 -8.53 22.85
N LEU A 62 1.10 -8.24 22.07
CA LEU A 62 0.49 -6.91 22.05
C LEU A 62 -0.12 -6.53 23.40
N THR A 63 -0.90 -7.43 24.02
CA THR A 63 -1.48 -7.19 25.34
C THR A 63 -0.41 -6.96 26.39
N GLN A 64 0.69 -7.72 26.34
CA GLN A 64 1.82 -7.57 27.26
C GLN A 64 2.52 -6.22 27.09
N VAL A 65 2.80 -5.80 25.84
CA VAL A 65 3.43 -4.50 25.56
C VAL A 65 2.53 -3.34 26.01
N LEU A 66 1.23 -3.40 25.75
CA LEU A 66 0.28 -2.38 26.17
C LEU A 66 0.14 -2.31 27.70
N THR A 67 0.08 -3.46 28.36
CA THR A 67 0.01 -3.54 29.82
C THR A 67 1.27 -2.94 30.45
N TRP A 68 2.44 -3.27 29.92
CA TRP A 68 3.70 -2.71 30.41
C TRP A 68 3.78 -1.19 30.18
N ALA A 69 3.41 -0.72 28.99
CA ALA A 69 3.36 0.72 28.69
C ALA A 69 2.39 1.48 29.62
N ALA A 70 1.22 0.91 29.91
CA ALA A 70 0.25 1.49 30.84
C ALA A 70 0.79 1.54 32.27
N ILE A 71 1.46 0.48 32.74
CA ILE A 71 2.09 0.44 34.07
C ILE A 71 3.18 1.49 34.18
N VAL A 72 4.06 1.61 33.17
CA VAL A 72 5.10 2.64 33.14
C VAL A 72 4.47 4.03 33.21
N MET A 73 3.42 4.30 32.42
CA MET A 73 2.69 5.56 32.45
C MET A 73 2.09 5.87 33.83
N ILE A 74 1.44 4.88 34.47
CA ILE A 74 0.86 5.03 35.82
C ILE A 74 1.96 5.41 36.81
N TRP A 75 3.09 4.71 36.82
CA TRP A 75 4.19 5.01 37.72
C TRP A 75 4.83 6.37 37.44
N SER A 76 4.99 6.77 36.18
CA SER A 76 5.49 8.10 35.82
C SER A 76 4.60 9.22 36.38
N VAL A 77 3.28 9.10 36.24
CA VAL A 77 2.32 10.06 36.78
C VAL A 77 2.29 10.03 38.32
N THR A 78 2.41 8.85 38.91
CA THR A 78 2.45 8.68 40.38
C THR A 78 3.68 9.36 40.99
N ILE A 79 4.86 9.18 40.38
CA ILE A 79 6.11 9.83 40.82
C ILE A 79 5.96 11.35 40.79
N PHE A 80 5.34 11.89 39.74
CA PHE A 80 5.07 13.32 39.63
C PHE A 80 4.24 13.83 40.82
N PHE A 81 3.09 13.21 41.12
CA PHE A 81 2.22 13.62 42.23
C PHE A 81 2.86 13.43 43.60
N VAL A 82 3.65 12.37 43.80
CA VAL A 82 4.35 12.13 45.07
C VAL A 82 5.41 13.21 45.31
N LEU A 83 6.20 13.57 44.28
CA LEU A 83 7.22 14.61 44.40
C LEU A 83 6.62 15.99 44.71
N GLU A 84 5.47 16.30 44.10
CA GLU A 84 4.70 17.51 44.41
C GLU A 84 4.27 17.55 45.88
N ARG A 85 3.76 16.45 46.43
CA ARG A 85 3.36 16.35 47.85
C ARG A 85 4.53 16.45 48.82
N LEU A 86 5.71 15.98 48.43
CA LEU A 86 6.94 16.09 49.20
C LEU A 86 7.55 17.51 49.16
N GLY A 87 6.94 18.44 48.43
CA GLY A 87 7.43 19.82 48.28
C GLY A 87 8.66 19.93 47.38
N VAL A 88 8.98 18.88 46.61
CA VAL A 88 10.06 18.92 45.62
C VAL A 88 9.57 19.71 44.41
N PRO A 89 10.33 20.72 43.93
CA PRO A 89 9.94 21.50 42.77
C PRO A 89 9.97 20.62 41.51
N VAL A 90 8.80 20.15 41.08
CA VAL A 90 8.61 19.33 39.88
C VAL A 90 8.98 20.07 38.58
N THR A 91 9.14 21.39 38.64
CA THR A 91 9.63 22.24 37.53
C THR A 91 10.97 21.76 36.99
N GLY A 92 11.85 21.23 37.85
CA GLY A 92 13.15 20.67 37.43
C GLY A 92 13.03 19.37 36.60
N LEU A 93 11.90 18.66 36.72
CA LEU A 93 11.64 17.43 35.97
C LEU A 93 11.00 17.69 34.60
N VAL A 94 10.42 18.89 34.41
CA VAL A 94 9.74 19.26 33.16
C VAL A 94 10.72 19.23 31.98
N ALA A 95 11.93 19.77 32.16
CA ALA A 95 12.95 19.79 31.10
C ALA A 95 13.32 18.40 30.59
N PRO A 96 13.78 17.44 31.43
CA PRO A 96 14.10 16.09 30.97
C PRO A 96 12.86 15.32 30.48
N ALA A 97 11.69 15.51 31.11
CA ALA A 97 10.44 14.88 30.65
C ALA A 97 10.03 15.38 29.25
N THR A 98 10.26 16.66 28.95
CA THR A 98 9.96 17.24 27.63
C THR A 98 10.87 16.65 26.56
N VAL A 99 12.17 16.54 26.81
CA VAL A 99 13.13 15.92 25.87
C VAL A 99 12.74 14.46 25.59
N LEU A 100 12.42 13.70 26.63
CA LEU A 100 11.94 12.31 26.48
C LEU A 100 10.62 12.24 25.70
N GLY A 101 9.67 13.13 26.01
CA GLY A 101 8.37 13.20 25.34
C GLY A 101 8.49 13.53 23.85
N VAL A 102 9.35 14.49 23.50
CA VAL A 102 9.65 14.84 22.10
C VAL A 102 10.29 13.66 21.37
N GLY A 103 11.25 12.97 22.00
CA GLY A 103 11.87 11.77 21.42
C GLY A 103 10.86 10.65 21.13
N LEU A 104 9.96 10.38 22.08
CA LEU A 104 8.86 9.43 21.90
C LEU A 104 7.88 9.88 20.81
N GLY A 105 7.57 11.18 20.75
CA GLY A 105 6.71 11.77 19.73
C GLY A 105 7.26 11.58 18.32
N PHE A 106 8.56 11.87 18.11
CA PHE A 106 9.22 11.62 16.83
C PHE A 106 9.28 10.13 16.48
N GLY A 107 9.47 9.25 17.47
CA GLY A 107 9.41 7.80 17.27
C GLY A 107 8.03 7.31 16.82
N ALA A 108 6.96 7.91 17.35
CA ALA A 108 5.58 7.54 17.05
C ALA A 108 4.98 8.28 15.84
N GLN A 109 5.60 9.34 15.35
CA GLN A 109 5.07 10.24 14.31
C GLN A 109 4.56 9.47 13.07
N ARG A 110 5.31 8.48 12.60
CA ARG A 110 4.93 7.67 11.43
C ARG A 110 3.65 6.85 11.67
N VAL A 111 3.48 6.29 12.86
CA VAL A 111 2.29 5.50 13.19
C VAL A 111 1.04 6.36 13.20
N VAL A 112 1.13 7.57 13.74
CA VAL A 112 0.01 8.53 13.73
C VAL A 112 -0.32 8.94 12.30
N GLY A 113 0.70 9.22 11.48
CA GLY A 113 0.53 9.53 10.05
C GLY A 113 -0.17 8.39 9.29
N ASP A 114 0.24 7.13 9.52
CA ASP A 114 -0.40 5.97 8.90
C ASP A 114 -1.88 5.88 9.24
N VAL A 115 -2.24 6.04 10.52
CA VAL A 115 -3.63 5.93 10.99
C VAL A 115 -4.52 7.03 10.41
N LEU A 116 -4.02 8.28 10.38
CA LEU A 116 -4.76 9.40 9.81
C LEU A 116 -4.94 9.22 8.30
N ALA A 117 -3.90 8.80 7.58
CA ALA A 117 -3.99 8.52 6.15
C ALA A 117 -4.99 7.41 5.86
N GLY A 118 -4.96 6.30 6.61
CA GLY A 118 -5.94 5.21 6.45
C GLY A 118 -7.37 5.62 6.78
N PHE A 119 -7.57 6.48 7.78
CA PHE A 119 -8.89 7.05 8.07
C PHE A 119 -9.47 7.79 6.86
N PHE A 120 -8.69 8.67 6.21
CA PHE A 120 -9.13 9.39 5.01
C PHE A 120 -9.34 8.44 3.82
N LEU A 121 -8.44 7.49 3.60
CA LEU A 121 -8.57 6.47 2.55
C LEU A 121 -9.92 5.74 2.60
N ILE A 122 -10.31 5.30 3.81
CA ILE A 122 -11.56 4.55 4.02
C ILE A 122 -12.79 5.46 3.94
N THR A 123 -12.75 6.62 4.61
CA THR A 123 -13.90 7.54 4.68
C THR A 123 -14.22 8.18 3.33
N GLU A 124 -13.20 8.54 2.55
CA GLU A 124 -13.36 9.10 1.20
C GLU A 124 -13.59 8.03 0.12
N ARG A 125 -13.46 6.75 0.47
CA ARG A 125 -13.58 5.61 -0.45
C ARG A 125 -12.70 5.80 -1.69
N GLN A 126 -11.41 6.07 -1.49
CA GLN A 126 -10.49 6.26 -2.61
C GLN A 126 -10.34 4.98 -3.45
N TYR A 127 -10.30 3.84 -2.77
CA TYR A 127 -10.36 2.48 -3.33
C TYR A 127 -10.86 1.52 -2.24
N GLY A 128 -11.27 0.32 -2.64
CA GLY A 128 -11.79 -0.70 -1.73
C GLY A 128 -11.28 -2.11 -2.05
N PHE A 129 -11.78 -3.07 -1.28
CA PHE A 129 -11.53 -4.49 -1.52
C PHE A 129 -11.90 -4.89 -2.95
N GLY A 130 -10.99 -5.57 -3.63
CA GLY A 130 -11.18 -6.05 -5.00
C GLY A 130 -10.86 -5.03 -6.09
N ASP A 131 -10.58 -3.76 -5.74
CA ASP A 131 -10.13 -2.79 -6.74
C ASP A 131 -8.71 -3.10 -7.23
N VAL A 132 -8.44 -2.82 -8.50
CA VAL A 132 -7.09 -2.86 -9.06
C VAL A 132 -6.50 -1.47 -8.92
N VAL A 133 -5.40 -1.35 -8.19
CA VAL A 133 -4.76 -0.06 -7.91
C VAL A 133 -3.27 -0.08 -8.19
N ALA A 134 -2.74 1.08 -8.54
CA ALA A 134 -1.31 1.36 -8.58
C ALA A 134 -0.99 2.41 -7.49
N ILE A 135 -0.16 2.02 -6.52
CA ILE A 135 0.17 2.86 -5.36
C ILE A 135 1.64 3.29 -5.43
N GLN A 136 1.86 4.61 -5.45
CA GLN A 136 3.20 5.19 -5.34
C GLN A 136 3.54 5.45 -3.87
N VAL A 137 4.69 4.92 -3.44
CA VAL A 137 5.19 5.06 -2.07
C VAL A 137 6.31 6.11 -2.02
N VAL A 138 6.40 6.87 -0.92
CA VAL A 138 7.48 7.84 -0.68
C VAL A 138 8.85 7.16 -0.81
N GLY A 139 9.70 7.66 -1.70
CA GLY A 139 11.07 7.16 -1.88
C GLY A 139 11.16 5.78 -2.54
N GLY A 140 10.04 5.22 -2.99
CA GLY A 140 10.01 4.02 -3.84
C GLY A 140 10.24 4.36 -5.31
N GLY A 141 10.81 3.42 -6.05
CA GLY A 141 10.88 3.48 -7.52
C GLY A 141 9.53 3.16 -8.12
N ASP A 142 9.37 1.92 -8.61
CA ASP A 142 8.15 1.50 -9.29
C ASP A 142 6.92 1.47 -8.36
N PRO A 143 5.73 1.82 -8.88
CA PRO A 143 4.49 1.75 -8.12
C PRO A 143 4.14 0.30 -7.79
N ALA A 144 3.57 0.09 -6.60
CA ALA A 144 3.00 -1.19 -6.22
C ALA A 144 1.65 -1.37 -6.93
N GLU A 145 1.61 -2.22 -7.95
CA GLU A 145 0.40 -2.52 -8.71
C GLU A 145 -0.19 -3.88 -8.30
N GLY A 146 -1.51 -3.91 -8.10
CA GLY A 146 -2.19 -5.15 -7.75
C GLY A 146 -3.66 -4.99 -7.41
N THR A 147 -4.29 -6.11 -7.07
CA THR A 147 -5.67 -6.12 -6.56
C THR A 147 -5.66 -5.95 -5.04
N VAL A 148 -6.48 -5.04 -4.52
CA VAL A 148 -6.59 -4.77 -3.09
C VAL A 148 -7.24 -5.96 -2.39
N GLU A 149 -6.52 -6.57 -1.46
CA GLU A 149 -7.03 -7.68 -0.63
C GLU A 149 -7.56 -7.22 0.72
N ASP A 150 -6.99 -6.14 1.28
CA ASP A 150 -7.41 -5.63 2.58
C ASP A 150 -6.97 -4.18 2.75
N VAL A 151 -7.81 -3.37 3.38
CA VAL A 151 -7.53 -1.96 3.71
C VAL A 151 -7.81 -1.76 5.20
N ASN A 152 -6.75 -1.62 5.99
CA ASN A 152 -6.84 -1.28 7.40
C ASN A 152 -6.51 0.19 7.61
N LEU A 153 -6.72 0.70 8.84
CA LEU A 153 -6.33 2.06 9.20
C LEU A 153 -4.83 2.33 9.04
N ARG A 154 -3.96 1.33 9.22
CA ARG A 154 -2.51 1.54 9.15
C ARG A 154 -1.89 1.10 7.82
N ILE A 155 -2.39 0.02 7.24
CA ILE A 155 -1.76 -0.65 6.10
C ILE A 155 -2.81 -1.03 5.06
N THR A 156 -2.38 -1.04 3.81
CA THR A 156 -3.11 -1.59 2.66
C THR A 156 -2.36 -2.80 2.13
N ARG A 157 -3.09 -3.88 1.81
CA ARG A 157 -2.52 -5.10 1.22
C ARG A 157 -3.00 -5.25 -0.22
N LEU A 158 -2.05 -5.51 -1.11
CA LEU A 158 -2.26 -5.66 -2.54
C LEU A 158 -1.70 -7.02 -2.96
N ARG A 159 -2.38 -7.72 -3.86
CA ARG A 159 -1.81 -8.87 -4.55
C ARG A 159 -1.40 -8.50 -5.96
N SER A 160 -0.11 -8.62 -6.25
CA SER A 160 0.45 -8.44 -7.60
C SER A 160 -0.07 -9.52 -8.55
N VAL A 161 0.03 -9.27 -9.85
CA VAL A 161 -0.27 -10.25 -10.90
C VAL A 161 0.59 -11.51 -10.79
N ASN A 162 1.77 -11.41 -10.18
CA ASN A 162 2.66 -12.54 -9.91
C ASN A 162 2.27 -13.34 -8.65
N GLY A 163 1.21 -12.93 -7.94
CA GLY A 163 0.72 -13.58 -6.73
C GLY A 163 1.38 -13.10 -5.43
N GLU A 164 2.33 -12.17 -5.49
CA GLU A 164 3.01 -11.58 -4.34
C GLU A 164 2.07 -10.66 -3.53
N VAL A 165 2.15 -10.71 -2.20
CA VAL A 165 1.41 -9.78 -1.32
C VAL A 165 2.30 -8.61 -0.96
N VAL A 166 1.93 -7.42 -1.44
CA VAL A 166 2.58 -6.17 -1.11
C VAL A 166 1.84 -5.50 0.03
N ILE A 167 2.56 -5.13 1.10
CA ILE A 167 2.00 -4.46 2.28
C ILE A 167 2.53 -3.03 2.29
N VAL A 168 1.64 -2.06 2.13
CA VAL A 168 1.98 -0.64 2.05
C VAL A 168 1.47 0.08 3.30
N PRO A 169 2.34 0.79 4.07
CA PRO A 169 1.90 1.69 5.12
C PRO A 169 1.14 2.89 4.52
N ASN A 170 -0.05 3.17 5.05
CA ASN A 170 -0.93 4.18 4.49
C ASN A 170 -0.32 5.59 4.51
N GLY A 171 0.49 5.91 5.53
CA GLY A 171 1.13 7.21 5.68
C GLY A 171 2.28 7.46 4.72
N GLN A 172 2.69 6.43 3.95
CA GLN A 172 3.71 6.54 2.91
C GLN A 172 3.11 6.58 1.50
N ILE A 173 1.79 6.54 1.37
CA ILE A 173 1.11 6.61 0.08
C ILE A 173 1.11 8.07 -0.39
N VAL A 174 1.74 8.32 -1.55
CA VAL A 174 1.81 9.66 -2.16
C VAL A 174 0.70 9.86 -3.19
N LYS A 175 0.47 8.83 -3.99
CA LYS A 175 -0.49 8.85 -5.10
C LYS A 175 -1.10 7.46 -5.24
N VAL A 176 -2.41 7.42 -5.48
CA VAL A 176 -3.11 6.20 -5.84
C VAL A 176 -3.83 6.40 -7.16
N VAL A 177 -3.64 5.43 -8.06
CA VAL A 177 -4.40 5.34 -9.31
C VAL A 177 -5.30 4.13 -9.20
N ASN A 178 -6.61 4.36 -9.16
CA ASN A 178 -7.59 3.27 -9.21
C ASN A 178 -7.88 2.91 -10.67
N LEU A 179 -7.48 1.71 -11.07
CA LEU A 179 -7.58 1.18 -12.43
C LEU A 179 -8.91 0.44 -12.67
N SER A 180 -9.79 0.36 -11.67
CA SER A 180 -11.07 -0.34 -11.74
C SER A 180 -12.27 0.52 -11.32
N ARG A 181 -12.10 1.81 -11.03
CA ARG A 181 -13.23 2.65 -10.62
C ARG A 181 -14.09 3.04 -11.81
N ASP A 182 -15.39 2.77 -11.71
CA ASP A 182 -16.47 3.07 -12.68
C ASP A 182 -16.33 2.35 -14.04
N TRP A 183 -15.21 2.56 -14.74
CA TRP A 183 -14.89 1.94 -16.02
C TRP A 183 -13.38 1.94 -16.23
N ALA A 184 -12.89 0.97 -17.01
CA ALA A 184 -11.48 0.87 -17.35
C ALA A 184 -11.29 0.99 -18.87
N ARG A 185 -10.11 1.45 -19.31
CA ARG A 185 -9.76 1.52 -20.73
C ARG A 185 -8.77 0.43 -21.09
N ALA A 186 -9.12 -0.38 -22.09
CA ALA A 186 -8.15 -1.21 -22.80
C ALA A 186 -7.56 -0.36 -23.93
N VAL A 187 -6.27 -0.04 -23.83
CA VAL A 187 -5.51 0.66 -24.86
C VAL A 187 -4.63 -0.34 -25.58
N VAL A 188 -4.71 -0.36 -26.90
CA VAL A 188 -3.88 -1.20 -27.76
C VAL A 188 -3.20 -0.29 -28.78
N ASP A 189 -1.89 -0.19 -28.65
CA ASP A 189 -1.02 0.50 -29.60
C ASP A 189 -0.55 -0.50 -30.65
N VAL A 190 -0.67 -0.09 -31.91
CA VAL A 190 -0.52 -0.93 -33.10
C VAL A 190 0.59 -0.31 -33.96
N PRO A 191 1.82 -0.80 -33.82
CA PRO A 191 2.95 -0.35 -34.63
C PRO A 191 2.81 -0.88 -36.06
N VAL A 192 2.85 0.00 -37.06
CA VAL A 192 2.86 -0.38 -38.49
C VAL A 192 3.98 0.34 -39.23
N PRO A 193 4.57 -0.26 -40.29
CA PRO A 193 5.58 0.42 -41.09
C PRO A 193 5.07 1.75 -41.67
N ALA A 194 5.91 2.78 -41.69
CA ALA A 194 5.56 4.11 -42.21
C ALA A 194 5.18 4.13 -43.70
N THR A 195 5.53 3.08 -44.45
CA THR A 195 5.15 2.87 -45.85
C THR A 195 3.73 2.32 -46.03
N THR A 196 3.06 1.92 -44.95
CA THR A 196 1.71 1.33 -44.97
C THR A 196 0.65 2.42 -45.16
N ASP A 197 -0.42 2.11 -45.90
CA ASP A 197 -1.59 3.00 -45.98
C ASP A 197 -2.33 3.05 -44.64
N VAL A 198 -2.12 4.14 -43.90
CA VAL A 198 -2.72 4.40 -42.60
C VAL A 198 -4.25 4.39 -42.66
N ASN A 199 -4.86 4.87 -43.75
CA ASN A 199 -6.32 4.89 -43.88
C ASN A 199 -6.87 3.47 -43.98
N ARG A 200 -6.18 2.61 -44.73
CA ARG A 200 -6.53 1.18 -44.84
C ARG A 200 -6.42 0.49 -43.48
N VAL A 201 -5.34 0.72 -42.75
CA VAL A 201 -5.15 0.15 -41.40
C VAL A 201 -6.23 0.63 -40.44
N GLN A 202 -6.58 1.92 -40.45
CA GLN A 202 -7.66 2.44 -39.61
C GLN A 202 -9.00 1.74 -39.90
N GLU A 203 -9.32 1.48 -41.17
CA GLU A 203 -10.56 0.79 -41.54
C GLU A 203 -10.58 -0.66 -41.03
N VAL A 204 -9.46 -1.36 -41.14
CA VAL A 204 -9.30 -2.71 -40.59
C VAL A 204 -9.47 -2.70 -39.07
N LEU A 205 -8.89 -1.72 -38.37
CA LEU A 205 -9.04 -1.56 -36.93
C LEU A 205 -10.49 -1.25 -36.52
N ARG A 206 -11.22 -0.44 -37.30
CA ARG A 206 -12.66 -0.19 -37.09
C ARG A 206 -13.46 -1.48 -37.24
N GLU A 207 -13.20 -2.27 -38.27
CA GLU A 207 -13.88 -3.54 -38.48
C GLU A 207 -13.58 -4.54 -37.35
N VAL A 208 -12.33 -4.60 -36.87
CA VAL A 208 -11.96 -5.41 -35.70
C VAL A 208 -12.71 -4.95 -34.45
N GLY A 209 -12.79 -3.64 -34.21
CA GLY A 209 -13.55 -3.06 -33.10
C GLY A 209 -15.02 -3.46 -33.14
N LYS A 210 -15.67 -3.31 -34.31
CA LYS A 210 -17.06 -3.70 -34.52
C LYS A 210 -17.29 -5.19 -34.26
N ARG A 211 -16.47 -6.06 -34.87
CA ARG A 211 -16.56 -7.51 -34.66
C ARG A 211 -16.28 -7.93 -33.21
N ALA A 212 -15.45 -7.18 -32.48
CA ALA A 212 -15.22 -7.40 -31.07
C ALA A 212 -16.45 -7.01 -30.22
N PHE A 213 -17.17 -5.96 -30.62
CA PHE A 213 -18.41 -5.55 -29.96
C PHE A 213 -19.61 -6.46 -30.28
N ASP A 214 -19.64 -7.05 -31.48
CA ASP A 214 -20.67 -8.03 -31.89
C ASP A 214 -20.45 -9.44 -31.29
N ASP A 215 -19.24 -9.72 -30.77
CA ASP A 215 -18.92 -10.97 -30.12
C ASP A 215 -19.61 -11.07 -28.74
N GLU A 216 -20.44 -12.08 -28.55
CA GLU A 216 -21.26 -12.25 -27.35
C GLU A 216 -20.45 -12.32 -26.04
N ARG A 217 -19.19 -12.78 -26.09
CA ARG A 217 -18.32 -12.84 -24.93
C ARG A 217 -17.72 -11.46 -24.61
N LEU A 218 -17.20 -10.75 -25.62
CA LEU A 218 -16.59 -9.44 -25.40
C LEU A 218 -17.61 -8.35 -25.15
N HIS A 219 -18.77 -8.40 -25.80
CA HIS A 219 -19.85 -7.43 -25.63
C HIS A 219 -20.20 -7.22 -24.15
N ARG A 220 -20.23 -8.32 -23.37
CA ARG A 220 -20.54 -8.27 -21.92
C ARG A 220 -19.47 -7.56 -21.09
N LEU A 221 -18.25 -7.41 -21.62
CA LEU A 221 -17.12 -6.76 -20.96
C LEU A 221 -16.92 -5.32 -21.44
N LEU A 222 -17.54 -4.94 -22.56
CA LEU A 222 -17.44 -3.65 -23.21
C LEU A 222 -18.60 -2.74 -22.82
N LEU A 223 -18.31 -1.45 -22.59
CA LEU A 223 -19.35 -0.44 -22.35
C LEU A 223 -19.79 0.23 -23.65
N ASP A 224 -18.92 0.25 -24.65
CA ASP A 224 -19.15 0.79 -25.98
C ASP A 224 -18.30 0.08 -27.03
N GLU A 225 -18.58 0.38 -28.30
CA GLU A 225 -17.78 -0.12 -29.42
C GLU A 225 -16.34 0.44 -29.35
N PRO A 226 -15.30 -0.40 -29.49
CA PRO A 226 -13.91 0.06 -29.54
C PRO A 226 -13.69 1.14 -30.59
N SER A 227 -13.17 2.29 -30.17
CA SER A 227 -12.91 3.45 -31.03
C SER A 227 -11.46 3.49 -31.49
N VAL A 228 -11.23 3.73 -32.78
CA VAL A 228 -9.90 3.98 -33.35
C VAL A 228 -9.57 5.47 -33.19
N MET A 229 -8.55 5.79 -32.41
CA MET A 229 -8.09 7.17 -32.18
C MET A 229 -7.26 7.72 -33.36
N GLY A 230 -6.75 6.83 -34.22
CA GLY A 230 -5.91 7.18 -35.34
C GLY A 230 -4.42 7.10 -34.99
N VAL A 231 -3.62 8.01 -35.54
CA VAL A 231 -2.16 8.04 -35.36
C VAL A 231 -1.83 8.74 -34.04
N GLU A 232 -1.20 8.01 -33.12
CA GLU A 232 -0.77 8.51 -31.82
C GLU A 232 0.66 9.06 -31.88
N SER A 233 1.56 8.37 -32.59
CA SER A 233 2.94 8.81 -32.75
C SER A 233 3.53 8.38 -34.10
N LEU A 234 4.54 9.13 -34.55
CA LEU A 234 5.28 8.94 -35.80
C LEU A 234 6.77 8.77 -35.45
N ALA A 235 7.38 7.67 -35.90
CA ALA A 235 8.81 7.43 -35.89
C ALA A 235 9.34 7.34 -37.32
N LEU A 236 10.66 7.26 -37.50
CA LEU A 236 11.30 7.24 -38.82
C LEU A 236 10.77 6.12 -39.72
N ASP A 237 10.60 4.92 -39.18
CA ASP A 237 10.18 3.73 -39.94
C ASP A 237 8.82 3.17 -39.52
N GLU A 238 8.16 3.80 -38.55
CA GLU A 238 6.98 3.24 -37.89
C GLU A 238 5.93 4.33 -37.57
N VAL A 239 4.66 3.98 -37.72
CA VAL A 239 3.51 4.78 -37.30
C VAL A 239 2.75 3.97 -36.26
N ASN A 240 2.51 4.55 -35.09
CA ASN A 240 1.71 3.91 -34.05
C ASN A 240 0.26 4.36 -34.16
N LEU A 241 -0.63 3.41 -34.46
CA LEU A 241 -2.08 3.63 -34.39
C LEU A 241 -2.62 3.14 -33.06
N ARG A 242 -3.63 3.82 -32.54
CA ARG A 242 -4.25 3.47 -31.25
C ARG A 242 -5.72 3.10 -31.42
N ILE A 243 -6.09 1.95 -30.86
CA ILE A 243 -7.48 1.55 -30.64
C ILE A 243 -7.77 1.47 -29.13
N VAL A 244 -8.89 2.04 -28.71
CA VAL A 244 -9.29 2.14 -27.30
C VAL A 244 -10.69 1.57 -27.12
N ALA A 245 -10.87 0.74 -26.10
CA ALA A 245 -12.17 0.22 -25.71
C ALA A 245 -12.48 0.58 -24.26
N ARG A 246 -13.69 1.07 -23.96
CA ARG A 246 -14.14 1.18 -22.56
C ARG A 246 -14.72 -0.15 -22.12
N THR A 247 -14.31 -0.56 -20.93
CA THR A 247 -14.56 -1.89 -20.38
C THR A 247 -15.11 -1.79 -18.96
N LEU A 248 -15.74 -2.87 -18.52
CA LEU A 248 -16.04 -3.04 -17.10
C LEU A 248 -14.74 -3.00 -16.26
N PRO A 249 -14.81 -2.47 -15.04
CA PRO A 249 -13.75 -2.56 -14.03
C PRO A 249 -12.98 -3.89 -14.01
N GLY A 250 -11.65 -3.82 -14.09
CA GLY A 250 -10.77 -5.00 -14.01
C GLY A 250 -10.72 -5.86 -15.28
N LYS A 251 -11.52 -5.55 -16.31
CA LYS A 251 -11.58 -6.31 -17.57
C LYS A 251 -10.69 -5.77 -18.68
N GLN A 252 -10.06 -4.60 -18.49
CA GLN A 252 -9.18 -3.97 -19.47
C GLN A 252 -8.03 -4.87 -19.93
N PHE A 253 -7.50 -5.72 -19.04
CA PHE A 253 -6.41 -6.63 -19.38
C PHE A 253 -6.88 -7.82 -20.21
N GLU A 254 -8.08 -8.34 -19.94
CA GLU A 254 -8.70 -9.44 -20.68
C GLU A 254 -9.09 -8.96 -22.09
N VAL A 255 -9.81 -7.85 -22.16
CA VAL A 255 -10.23 -7.22 -23.42
C VAL A 255 -9.03 -6.76 -24.24
N GLY A 256 -8.02 -6.15 -23.61
CA GLY A 256 -6.81 -5.71 -24.31
C GLY A 256 -6.00 -6.87 -24.91
N ARG A 257 -5.93 -8.02 -24.23
CA ARG A 257 -5.29 -9.24 -24.77
C ARG A 257 -6.05 -9.77 -25.99
N ASP A 258 -7.37 -9.81 -25.90
CA ASP A 258 -8.22 -10.29 -26.99
C ASP A 258 -8.16 -9.38 -28.22
N LEU A 259 -8.26 -8.06 -28.00
CA LEU A 259 -8.13 -7.05 -29.07
C LEU A 259 -6.76 -7.14 -29.73
N ARG A 260 -5.66 -7.26 -28.97
CA ARG A 260 -4.31 -7.45 -29.54
C ARG A 260 -4.25 -8.67 -30.46
N ALA A 261 -4.82 -9.81 -30.04
CA ALA A 261 -4.84 -11.02 -30.85
C ALA A 261 -5.66 -10.84 -32.15
N ARG A 262 -6.83 -10.20 -32.08
CA ARG A 262 -7.67 -9.93 -33.26
C ARG A 262 -7.02 -8.95 -34.22
N VAL A 263 -6.41 -7.89 -33.70
CA VAL A 263 -5.68 -6.89 -34.50
C VAL A 263 -4.52 -7.57 -35.23
N ALA A 264 -3.70 -8.35 -34.52
CA ALA A 264 -2.59 -9.06 -35.13
C ALA A 264 -3.03 -10.01 -36.26
N LEU A 265 -4.11 -10.75 -36.06
CA LEU A 265 -4.69 -11.63 -37.08
C LEU A 265 -5.22 -10.84 -38.29
N ALA A 266 -5.91 -9.72 -38.05
CA ALA A 266 -6.47 -8.89 -39.12
C ALA A 266 -5.38 -8.23 -39.97
N LEU A 267 -4.35 -7.67 -39.34
CA LEU A 267 -3.21 -7.05 -40.05
C LEU A 267 -2.40 -8.07 -40.84
N SER A 268 -2.19 -9.27 -40.27
CA SER A 268 -1.50 -10.35 -40.97
C SER A 268 -2.23 -10.78 -42.26
N ARG A 269 -3.57 -10.76 -42.28
CA ARG A 269 -4.37 -11.07 -43.48
C ARG A 269 -4.26 -10.01 -44.57
N GLU A 270 -4.04 -8.76 -44.19
CA GLU A 270 -3.84 -7.63 -45.12
C GLU A 270 -2.37 -7.51 -45.58
N GLY A 271 -1.49 -8.43 -45.15
CA GLY A 271 -0.07 -8.43 -45.53
C GLY A 271 0.76 -7.37 -44.80
N VAL A 272 0.21 -6.74 -43.76
CA VAL A 272 0.96 -5.78 -42.93
C VAL A 272 1.81 -6.58 -41.94
N SER A 273 3.14 -6.56 -42.14
CA SER A 273 4.06 -7.19 -41.20
C SER A 273 4.18 -6.34 -39.94
N LEU A 274 3.72 -6.90 -38.82
CA LEU A 274 4.04 -6.38 -37.50
C LEU A 274 5.53 -6.67 -37.26
N ARG A 275 6.43 -5.76 -37.67
CA ARG A 275 7.82 -5.82 -37.20
C ARG A 275 7.76 -5.51 -35.71
N ALA A 276 8.11 -6.49 -34.87
CA ALA A 276 8.42 -6.22 -33.48
C ALA A 276 9.59 -5.22 -33.49
N THR A 277 9.40 -4.09 -32.81
CA THR A 277 10.43 -3.06 -32.64
C THR A 277 11.73 -3.74 -32.22
N ALA A 278 12.74 -3.64 -33.08
CA ALA A 278 14.06 -4.17 -32.81
C ALA A 278 14.70 -3.32 -31.71
N ALA A 279 14.46 -3.70 -30.45
CA ALA A 279 15.37 -3.40 -29.34
C ALA A 279 16.71 -4.18 -29.47
N GLN A 280 17.06 -4.64 -30.69
CA GLN A 280 18.27 -5.38 -31.00
C GLN A 280 19.35 -4.50 -31.62
N ASP A 281 19.04 -3.33 -32.16
CA ASP A 281 20.05 -2.49 -32.81
C ASP A 281 20.90 -1.72 -31.77
N ASP A 282 20.33 -1.28 -30.64
CA ASP A 282 21.10 -0.58 -29.59
C ASP A 282 22.09 -1.52 -28.85
N VAL A 283 21.72 -2.78 -28.62
CA VAL A 283 22.60 -3.77 -27.95
C VAL A 283 23.71 -4.25 -28.89
N GLN A 284 23.43 -4.35 -30.19
CA GLN A 284 24.42 -4.75 -31.18
C GLN A 284 25.44 -3.63 -31.42
N ASP A 285 25.01 -2.37 -31.46
CA ASP A 285 25.90 -1.21 -31.63
C ASP A 285 26.76 -0.93 -30.38
N GLU A 286 26.24 -1.11 -29.16
CA GLU A 286 27.07 -1.06 -27.93
C GLU A 286 28.08 -2.21 -27.88
N ALA A 287 27.69 -3.43 -28.23
CA ALA A 287 28.61 -4.58 -28.26
C ALA A 287 29.72 -4.43 -29.31
N LEU A 288 29.42 -3.84 -30.47
CA LEU A 288 30.39 -3.54 -31.52
C LEU A 288 31.30 -2.36 -31.16
N ALA A 289 30.81 -1.38 -30.39
CA ALA A 289 31.60 -0.28 -29.86
C ALA A 289 32.58 -0.73 -28.77
N GLU A 290 32.14 -1.61 -27.85
CA GLU A 290 33.01 -2.19 -26.83
C GLU A 290 34.12 -3.08 -27.43
N ASP A 291 33.82 -3.87 -28.46
CA ASP A 291 34.81 -4.74 -29.09
C ASP A 291 35.90 -3.94 -29.83
N ARG A 292 35.52 -2.85 -30.50
CA ARG A 292 36.46 -1.90 -31.12
C ARG A 292 37.33 -1.17 -30.08
N ALA A 293 36.78 -0.85 -28.90
CA ALA A 293 37.54 -0.25 -27.80
C ALA A 293 38.56 -1.23 -27.20
N ARG A 294 38.26 -2.53 -27.14
CA ARG A 294 39.19 -3.57 -26.68
C ARG A 294 40.25 -3.92 -27.71
N SER A 295 39.95 -3.86 -29.01
CA SER A 295 40.92 -4.16 -30.07
C SER A 295 41.89 -3.01 -30.36
N GLY A 296 41.49 -1.75 -30.13
CA GLY A 296 42.30 -0.57 -30.38
C GLY A 296 43.38 -0.25 -29.32
N GLY A 297 43.35 -0.90 -28.16
CA GLY A 297 44.28 -0.67 -27.04
C GLY A 297 45.54 -1.55 -27.04
N ARG A 298 45.75 -2.36 -28.07
CA ARG A 298 46.93 -3.23 -28.23
C ARG A 298 47.59 -2.96 -29.59
N ALA A 299 48.22 -1.80 -29.73
CA ALA A 299 49.23 -1.52 -30.74
C ALA A 299 50.31 -0.62 -30.13
#